data_AF-A0A8F5ZHK0-F1
#
_entry.id   AF-A0A8F5ZHK0-F1
#
_cell.length_a   1.000
_cell.length_b   1.000
_cell.length_c   1.000
_cell.angle_alpha   90.00
_cell.angle_beta   90.00
_cell.angle_gamma   90.00
#
_symmetry.space_group_name_H-M   'P 1'
#
loop_
_entity.id
_entity.type
_entity.pdbx_description
1 polymer ?
#
loop_
_entity_poly.entity_id
_entity_poly.type
_entity_poly.pdbx_seq_one_letter_code
_entity_poly.pdbx_strand_id
1 'polypeptide(L)'
;MTEVQEAYTAILKSLKSSPRGLTITDLSRKIKKDRNFTAKYLEVLHAEGKAEARQVGSAKVYWLSQRVPMSAFLCFTKNMIIILDLNMNIVQVNDQYLTFSELSKEDLVGRNILENGLPIISTPEALSIITSVTKEQVIHDVRFSKNNIDFL
;
A
#
# COMPACT_ATOMS: atom_id res chain seq x y z
N MET A 1 -18.90 28.37 -11.14
CA MET A 1 -18.46 26.95 -11.14
C MET A 1 -19.53 26.13 -11.85
N THR A 2 -19.18 25.08 -12.59
CA THR A 2 -20.17 24.24 -13.27
C THR A 2 -20.87 23.32 -12.27
N GLU A 3 -22.17 23.05 -12.46
CA GLU A 3 -22.98 22.16 -11.60
C GLU A 3 -22.34 20.77 -11.43
N VAL A 4 -21.64 20.31 -12.46
CA VAL A 4 -20.83 19.09 -12.47
C VAL A 4 -19.75 19.16 -11.37
N GLN A 5 -18.92 20.20 -11.37
CA GLN A 5 -17.79 20.33 -10.44
C GLN A 5 -18.25 20.39 -8.97
N GLU A 6 -19.41 20.99 -8.72
CA GLU A 6 -20.03 21.02 -7.39
C GLU A 6 -20.46 19.62 -6.94
N ALA A 7 -21.05 18.82 -7.83
CA ALA A 7 -21.41 17.43 -7.55
C ALA A 7 -20.18 16.57 -7.23
N TYR A 8 -19.10 16.68 -8.01
CA TYR A 8 -17.83 15.99 -7.73
C TYR A 8 -17.32 16.30 -6.34
N THR A 9 -17.26 17.59 -6.01
CA THR A 9 -16.74 18.07 -4.72
C THR A 9 -17.60 17.56 -3.56
N ALA A 10 -18.93 17.60 -3.71
CA ALA A 10 -19.87 17.13 -2.69
C ALA A 10 -19.79 15.61 -2.46
N ILE A 11 -19.67 14.82 -3.53
CA ILE A 11 -19.50 13.36 -3.45
C ILE A 11 -18.18 13.02 -2.75
N LEU A 12 -17.05 13.58 -3.23
CA LEU A 12 -15.73 13.30 -2.64
C LEU A 12 -15.65 13.70 -1.17
N LYS A 13 -16.23 14.84 -0.79
CA LYS A 13 -16.30 15.27 0.62
C LYS A 13 -17.15 14.30 1.47
N SER A 14 -18.24 13.79 0.92
CA SER A 14 -19.11 12.82 1.59
C SER A 14 -18.40 11.48 1.79
N LEU A 15 -17.67 11.00 0.79
CA LEU A 15 -16.86 9.77 0.88
C LEU A 15 -15.68 9.91 1.85
N LYS A 16 -14.99 11.05 1.84
CA LYS A 16 -13.84 11.31 2.75
C LYS A 16 -14.23 11.24 4.23
N SER A 17 -15.45 11.65 4.56
CA SER A 17 -15.99 11.59 5.94
C SER A 17 -16.64 10.26 6.30
N SER A 18 -16.62 9.26 5.41
CA SER A 18 -17.25 7.95 5.63
C SER A 18 -16.31 6.82 5.16
N PRO A 19 -15.29 6.44 5.97
CA PRO A 19 -14.25 5.49 5.57
C PRO A 19 -14.76 4.09 5.22
N ARG A 20 -15.91 3.69 5.78
CA ARG A 20 -16.58 2.41 5.47
C ARG A 20 -17.36 2.44 4.15
N GLY A 21 -17.38 3.59 3.49
CA GLY A 21 -18.13 3.83 2.26
C GLY A 21 -19.60 4.17 2.48
N LEU A 22 -20.27 4.53 1.39
CA LEU A 22 -21.67 4.93 1.33
C LEU A 22 -22.33 4.31 0.10
N THR A 23 -23.62 3.95 0.21
CA THR A 23 -24.39 3.52 -0.96
C THR A 23 -24.76 4.73 -1.82
N ILE A 24 -25.18 4.47 -3.07
CA ILE A 24 -25.76 5.50 -3.95
C ILE A 24 -26.91 6.24 -3.24
N THR A 25 -27.75 5.53 -2.49
CA THR A 25 -28.89 6.09 -1.75
C THR A 25 -28.45 7.02 -0.61
N ASP A 26 -27.36 6.68 0.07
CA ASP A 26 -26.86 7.51 1.16
C ASP A 26 -26.21 8.77 0.63
N LEU A 27 -25.46 8.65 -0.47
CA LEU A 27 -24.84 9.78 -1.15
C LEU A 27 -25.87 10.72 -1.75
N SER A 28 -26.89 10.20 -2.46
CA SER A 28 -27.93 11.01 -3.09
C SER A 28 -28.67 11.86 -2.05
N ARG A 29 -28.95 11.27 -0.87
CA ARG A 29 -29.52 11.98 0.29
C ARG A 29 -28.58 13.05 0.85
N LYS A 30 -27.29 12.73 1.03
CA LYS A 30 -26.29 13.70 1.56
C LYS A 30 -26.07 14.89 0.64
N ILE A 31 -25.98 14.67 -0.68
CA ILE A 31 -25.71 15.74 -1.66
C ILE A 31 -26.98 16.40 -2.20
N LYS A 32 -28.16 15.93 -1.77
CA LYS A 32 -29.48 16.41 -2.22
C LYS A 32 -29.64 16.39 -3.75
N LYS A 33 -29.22 15.29 -4.38
CA LYS A 33 -29.38 15.02 -5.82
C LYS A 33 -30.07 13.68 -6.04
N ASP A 34 -30.56 13.46 -7.26
CA ASP A 34 -31.20 12.20 -7.65
C ASP A 34 -30.21 11.02 -7.62
N ARG A 35 -30.74 9.79 -7.41
CA ARG A 35 -29.92 8.56 -7.37
C ARG A 35 -29.25 8.28 -8.71
N ASN A 36 -29.91 8.51 -9.85
CA ASN A 36 -29.31 8.28 -11.17
C ASN A 36 -28.22 9.30 -11.48
N PHE A 37 -28.46 10.57 -11.13
CA PHE A 37 -27.43 11.61 -11.19
C PHE A 37 -26.21 11.20 -10.36
N THR A 38 -26.43 10.81 -9.11
CA THR A 38 -25.37 10.41 -8.18
C THR A 38 -24.61 9.18 -8.69
N ALA A 39 -25.32 8.16 -9.19
CA ALA A 39 -24.73 6.96 -9.76
C ALA A 39 -23.84 7.28 -10.96
N LYS A 40 -24.31 8.11 -11.89
CA LYS A 40 -23.53 8.53 -13.06
C LYS A 40 -22.18 9.14 -12.67
N TYR A 41 -22.14 10.06 -11.72
CA TYR A 41 -20.88 10.69 -11.30
C TYR A 41 -20.00 9.77 -10.47
N LEU A 42 -20.58 8.84 -9.71
CA LEU A 42 -19.82 7.81 -9.02
C LEU A 42 -19.13 6.85 -9.99
N GLU A 43 -19.77 6.46 -11.08
CA GLU A 43 -19.13 5.65 -12.13
C GLU A 43 -17.95 6.38 -12.77
N VAL A 44 -18.10 7.69 -13.06
CA VAL A 44 -16.98 8.47 -13.61
C VAL A 44 -15.84 8.60 -12.59
N LEU A 45 -16.14 8.94 -11.34
CA LEU A 45 -15.15 8.99 -10.25
C LEU A 45 -14.43 7.64 -10.06
N HIS A 46 -15.15 6.53 -10.23
CA HIS A 46 -14.59 5.20 -10.16
C HIS A 46 -13.66 4.90 -11.33
N ALA A 47 -14.10 5.21 -12.55
CA ALA A 47 -13.28 5.08 -13.76
C ALA A 47 -12.01 5.94 -13.71
N GLU A 48 -12.07 7.12 -13.09
CA GLU A 48 -10.92 8.00 -12.84
C GLU A 48 -10.01 7.49 -11.69
N GLY A 49 -10.39 6.43 -10.98
CA GLY A 49 -9.66 5.89 -9.84
C GLY A 49 -9.63 6.83 -8.62
N LYS A 50 -10.63 7.71 -8.51
CA LYS A 50 -10.84 8.60 -7.35
C LYS A 50 -11.80 8.00 -6.32
N ALA A 51 -12.65 7.06 -6.75
CA ALA A 51 -13.50 6.28 -5.86
C ALA A 51 -13.32 4.78 -6.16
N GLU A 52 -13.44 3.97 -5.12
CA GLU A 52 -13.56 2.52 -5.23
C GLU A 52 -14.99 2.10 -4.94
N ALA A 53 -15.38 0.94 -5.47
CA ALA A 53 -16.71 0.40 -5.30
C ALA A 53 -16.67 -1.09 -5.01
N ARG A 54 -17.58 -1.57 -4.17
CA ARG A 54 -17.82 -3.00 -3.96
C ARG A 54 -19.31 -3.27 -3.78
N GLN A 55 -19.74 -4.41 -4.27
CA GLN A 55 -21.07 -4.93 -4.03
C GLN A 55 -21.16 -5.50 -2.61
N VAL A 56 -22.09 -5.00 -1.80
CA VAL A 56 -22.39 -5.48 -0.44
C VAL A 56 -23.88 -5.79 -0.38
N GLY A 57 -24.22 -7.08 -0.40
CA GLY A 57 -25.61 -7.52 -0.57
C GLY A 57 -26.20 -6.98 -1.88
N SER A 58 -27.34 -6.31 -1.81
CA SER A 58 -28.00 -5.69 -2.97
C SER A 58 -27.49 -4.27 -3.30
N ALA A 59 -26.60 -3.69 -2.49
CA ALA A 59 -26.14 -2.32 -2.67
C ALA A 59 -24.70 -2.24 -3.19
N LYS A 60 -24.45 -1.27 -4.09
CA LYS A 60 -23.10 -0.85 -4.47
C LYS A 60 -22.63 0.22 -3.48
N VAL A 61 -21.58 -0.09 -2.72
CA VAL A 61 -20.97 0.79 -1.72
C VAL A 61 -19.72 1.41 -2.31
N TYR A 62 -19.58 2.73 -2.19
CA TYR A 62 -18.44 3.48 -2.69
C TYR A 62 -17.65 4.10 -1.55
N TRP A 63 -16.33 4.16 -1.67
CA TRP A 63 -15.44 4.90 -0.77
C TRP A 63 -14.38 5.66 -1.57
N LEU A 64 -13.72 6.61 -0.92
CA LEU A 64 -12.64 7.36 -1.54
C LEU A 64 -11.47 6.41 -1.81
N SER A 65 -10.93 6.44 -3.03
CA SER A 65 -9.71 5.69 -3.33
C SER A 65 -8.57 6.19 -2.43
N GLN A 66 -7.94 5.27 -1.72
CA GLN A 66 -6.79 5.58 -0.86
C GLN A 66 -5.54 4.99 -1.47
N ARG A 67 -4.71 5.85 -2.05
CA ARG A 67 -3.36 5.49 -2.48
C ARG A 67 -2.39 6.08 -1.48
N VAL A 68 -1.74 5.23 -0.71
CA VAL A 68 -0.60 5.65 0.12
C VAL A 68 0.63 5.62 -0.80
N PRO A 69 1.32 6.77 -1.03
CA PRO A 69 2.59 6.74 -1.76
C PRO A 69 3.53 5.72 -1.11
N MET A 70 4.22 4.89 -1.91
CA MET A 70 5.10 3.87 -1.34
C MET A 70 6.13 4.45 -0.37
N SER A 71 6.67 5.64 -0.68
CA SER A 71 7.57 6.36 0.22
C SER A 71 6.94 6.63 1.60
N ALA A 72 5.68 7.07 1.64
CA ALA A 72 4.96 7.29 2.89
C ALA A 72 4.72 5.98 3.65
N PHE A 73 4.35 4.89 2.95
CA PHE A 73 4.21 3.57 3.56
C PHE A 73 5.51 3.09 4.22
N LEU A 74 6.64 3.24 3.51
CA LEU A 74 7.97 2.90 4.02
C LEU A 74 8.35 3.73 5.26
N CYS A 75 7.97 5.00 5.32
CA CYS A 75 8.24 5.87 6.47
C CYS A 75 7.43 5.50 7.72
N PHE A 76 6.16 5.09 7.58
CA PHE A 76 5.26 4.88 8.73
C PHE A 76 5.20 3.43 9.23
N THR A 77 5.52 2.45 8.39
CA THR A 77 5.53 1.04 8.79
C THR A 77 6.53 0.78 9.92
N LYS A 78 6.21 -0.13 10.84
CA LYS A 78 7.16 -0.58 11.88
C LYS A 78 7.93 -1.83 11.47
N ASN A 79 7.54 -2.46 10.37
CA ASN A 79 8.24 -3.62 9.83
C ASN A 79 9.50 -3.17 9.09
N MET A 80 10.52 -4.02 9.07
CA MET A 80 11.68 -3.85 8.21
C MET A 80 11.27 -4.12 6.76
N ILE A 81 11.59 -3.20 5.85
CA ILE A 81 11.25 -3.33 4.43
C ILE A 81 12.48 -2.99 3.58
N ILE A 82 12.78 -3.90 2.67
CA ILE A 82 13.83 -3.77 1.67
C ILE A 82 13.18 -4.02 0.31
N ILE A 83 13.50 -3.16 -0.66
CA ILE A 83 13.05 -3.29 -2.05
C ILE A 83 14.27 -3.61 -2.89
N LEU A 84 14.14 -4.63 -3.73
CA LEU A 84 15.18 -5.12 -4.63
C LEU A 84 14.80 -4.85 -6.08
N ASP A 85 15.81 -4.67 -6.94
CA ASP A 85 15.63 -4.80 -8.38
C ASP A 85 15.64 -6.28 -8.82
N LEU A 86 15.45 -6.50 -10.13
CA LEU A 86 15.45 -7.85 -10.72
C LEU A 86 16.81 -8.57 -10.63
N ASN A 87 17.90 -7.83 -10.35
CA ASN A 87 19.24 -8.37 -10.21
C ASN A 87 19.62 -8.58 -8.73
N MET A 88 18.66 -8.47 -7.80
CA MET A 88 18.87 -8.62 -6.36
C MET A 88 19.69 -7.49 -5.72
N ASN A 89 19.78 -6.33 -6.39
CA ASN A 89 20.37 -5.13 -5.80
C ASN A 89 19.33 -4.38 -4.98
N ILE A 90 19.75 -3.85 -3.84
CA ILE A 90 18.90 -3.02 -2.99
C ILE A 90 18.64 -1.68 -3.68
N VAL A 91 17.38 -1.39 -3.99
CA VAL A 91 16.98 -0.08 -4.54
C VAL A 91 16.44 0.86 -3.47
N GLN A 92 15.84 0.30 -2.41
CA GLN A 92 15.30 1.10 -1.31
C GLN A 92 15.25 0.31 -0.01
N VAL A 93 15.42 1.01 1.09
CA VAL A 93 15.36 0.51 2.47
C VAL A 93 14.63 1.53 3.32
N ASN A 94 13.86 1.06 4.29
CA ASN A 94 13.26 1.92 5.30
C ASN A 94 14.13 2.04 6.57
N ASP A 95 13.85 3.07 7.36
CA ASP A 95 14.63 3.43 8.55
C ASP A 95 14.71 2.29 9.58
N GLN A 96 13.70 1.43 9.62
CA GLN A 96 13.59 0.29 10.51
C GLN A 96 14.71 -0.73 10.23
N TYR A 97 14.98 -1.03 8.95
CA TYR A 97 16.09 -1.90 8.58
C TYR A 97 17.45 -1.22 8.80
N LEU A 98 17.57 0.09 8.50
CA LEU A 98 18.80 0.85 8.77
C LEU A 98 19.17 0.78 10.25
N THR A 99 18.19 1.03 11.13
CA THR A 99 18.36 1.00 12.59
C THR A 99 18.76 -0.40 13.08
N PHE A 100 18.13 -1.44 12.54
CA PHE A 100 18.44 -2.83 12.93
C PHE A 100 19.82 -3.30 12.44
N SER A 101 20.16 -2.98 11.19
CA SER A 101 21.41 -3.41 10.56
C SER A 101 22.61 -2.60 11.03
N GLU A 102 22.39 -1.40 11.58
CA GLU A 102 23.44 -0.42 11.92
C GLU A 102 24.25 0.02 10.68
N LEU A 103 23.65 -0.08 9.50
CA LEU A 103 24.24 0.34 8.21
C LEU A 103 23.58 1.63 7.73
N SER A 104 24.34 2.45 7.02
CA SER A 104 23.79 3.65 6.40
C SER A 104 23.03 3.31 5.12
N LYS A 105 22.21 4.26 4.66
CA LYS A 105 21.48 4.09 3.39
C LYS A 105 22.46 4.06 2.22
N GLU A 106 23.53 4.84 2.31
CA GLU A 106 24.59 4.95 1.32
C GLU A 106 25.37 3.64 1.17
N ASP A 107 25.55 2.88 2.27
CA ASP A 107 26.21 1.57 2.25
C ASP A 107 25.34 0.45 1.66
N LEU A 108 24.01 0.62 1.73
CA LEU A 108 23.05 -0.41 1.34
C LEU A 108 22.52 -0.25 -0.08
N VAL A 109 22.16 0.97 -0.48
CA VAL A 109 21.55 1.20 -1.80
C VAL A 109 22.57 0.89 -2.90
N GLY A 110 22.19 0.02 -3.83
CA GLY A 110 23.03 -0.50 -4.90
C GLY A 110 23.79 -1.78 -4.55
N ARG A 111 23.85 -2.18 -3.27
CA ARG A 111 24.51 -3.42 -2.87
C ARG A 111 23.66 -4.63 -3.25
N ASN A 112 24.31 -5.70 -3.69
CA ASN A 112 23.65 -6.96 -4.01
C ASN A 112 23.48 -7.83 -2.77
N ILE A 113 22.28 -8.39 -2.53
CA ILE A 113 22.05 -9.20 -1.32
C ILE A 113 22.77 -10.55 -1.34
N LEU A 114 23.22 -11.00 -2.51
CA LEU A 114 24.02 -12.22 -2.68
C LEU A 114 25.48 -12.01 -2.20
N GLU A 115 25.92 -10.76 -2.10
CA GLU A 115 27.25 -10.40 -1.59
C GLU A 115 27.20 -10.37 -0.04
N ASN A 116 27.42 -11.55 0.55
CA ASN A 116 27.45 -11.86 1.98
C ASN A 116 27.69 -10.66 2.93
N GLY A 117 27.01 -10.66 4.08
CA GLY A 117 27.26 -9.72 5.18
C GLY A 117 26.12 -8.75 5.46
N LEU A 118 24.94 -8.94 4.88
CA LEU A 118 23.73 -8.20 5.28
C LEU A 118 22.92 -9.00 6.30
N PRO A 119 22.59 -8.41 7.46
CA PRO A 119 21.79 -9.07 8.50
C PRO A 119 20.45 -9.58 7.96
N ILE A 120 20.07 -10.80 8.36
CA ILE A 120 18.86 -11.54 7.96
C ILE A 120 18.83 -11.95 6.48
N ILE A 121 19.01 -11.01 5.56
CA ILE A 121 18.68 -11.18 4.14
C ILE A 121 19.76 -11.87 3.31
N SER A 122 21.03 -11.83 3.74
CA SER A 122 22.12 -12.57 3.07
C SER A 122 22.33 -13.96 3.68
N THR A 123 21.44 -14.43 4.57
CA THR A 123 21.52 -15.81 5.05
C THR A 123 21.16 -16.79 3.92
N PRO A 124 21.79 -17.97 3.84
CA PRO A 124 21.47 -18.95 2.78
C PRO A 124 19.98 -19.33 2.75
N GLU A 125 19.35 -19.43 3.93
CA GLU A 125 17.92 -19.71 4.05
C GLU A 125 17.08 -18.59 3.42
N ALA A 126 17.31 -17.34 3.82
CA ALA A 126 16.60 -16.18 3.25
C ALA A 126 16.83 -16.05 1.74
N LEU A 127 18.07 -16.22 1.27
CA LEU A 127 18.38 -16.14 -0.16
C LEU A 127 17.64 -17.22 -0.96
N SER A 128 17.56 -18.45 -0.45
CA SER A 128 16.81 -19.52 -1.13
C SER A 128 15.31 -19.20 -1.22
N ILE A 129 14.75 -18.59 -0.17
CA ILE A 129 13.35 -18.18 -0.15
C ILE A 129 13.13 -17.08 -1.18
N ILE A 130 13.91 -16.00 -1.12
CA ILE A 130 13.74 -14.82 -1.99
C ILE A 130 13.91 -15.21 -3.47
N THR A 131 14.91 -16.05 -3.79
CA THR A 131 15.20 -16.45 -5.18
C THR A 131 14.25 -17.51 -5.74
N SER A 132 13.56 -18.27 -4.90
CA SER A 132 12.58 -19.28 -5.33
C SER A 132 11.16 -18.71 -5.54
N VAL A 133 10.93 -17.43 -5.23
CA VAL A 133 9.63 -16.78 -5.40
C VAL A 133 9.27 -16.67 -6.88
N THR A 134 8.28 -17.45 -7.28
CA THR A 134 7.66 -17.41 -8.63
C THR A 134 6.24 -16.82 -8.61
N LYS A 135 5.73 -16.49 -7.41
CA LYS A 135 4.39 -15.96 -7.16
C LYS A 135 4.43 -14.47 -6.85
N GLU A 136 3.29 -13.78 -6.99
CA GLU A 136 3.16 -12.36 -6.64
C GLU A 136 3.46 -12.06 -5.16
N GLN A 137 3.22 -13.02 -4.26
CA GLN A 137 3.49 -12.87 -2.83
C GLN A 137 3.81 -14.22 -2.17
N VAL A 138 4.80 -14.23 -1.28
CA VAL A 138 5.21 -15.38 -0.46
C VAL A 138 5.49 -14.91 0.97
N ILE A 139 5.12 -15.72 1.98
CA ILE A 139 5.37 -15.47 3.40
C ILE A 139 6.10 -16.71 3.96
N HIS A 140 7.26 -16.50 4.57
CA HIS A 140 8.05 -17.53 5.25
C HIS A 140 8.65 -16.96 6.53
N ASP A 141 8.78 -17.82 7.54
CA ASP A 141 9.50 -17.50 8.76
C ASP A 141 10.99 -17.79 8.55
N VAL A 142 11.85 -16.85 8.91
CA VAL A 142 13.31 -17.01 8.84
C VAL A 142 13.87 -16.73 10.22
N ARG A 143 14.59 -17.70 10.79
CA ARG A 143 15.21 -17.52 12.10
C ARG A 143 16.54 -16.80 11.95
N PHE A 144 16.75 -15.76 12.74
CA PHE A 144 18.00 -15.02 12.74
C PHE A 144 18.43 -14.66 14.15
N SER A 145 19.72 -14.80 14.45
CA SER A 145 20.29 -14.37 15.72
C SER A 145 21.39 -13.33 15.48
N LYS A 146 21.35 -12.24 16.27
CA LYS A 146 22.40 -11.21 16.31
C LYS A 146 22.77 -11.00 17.77
N ASN A 147 24.06 -11.10 18.11
CA ASN A 147 24.58 -10.91 19.46
C ASN A 147 23.90 -11.79 20.54
N ASN A 148 23.63 -13.07 20.26
CA ASN A 148 22.87 -14.00 21.14
C ASN A 148 21.44 -13.58 21.46
N ILE A 149 20.87 -12.65 20.69
CA ILE A 149 19.45 -12.30 20.74
C ILE A 149 18.80 -12.96 19.53
N ASP A 150 17.83 -13.84 19.78
CA ASP A 150 17.02 -14.46 18.73
C ASP A 150 15.95 -13.47 18.27
N PHE A 151 15.91 -13.24 16.96
CA PHE A 151 14.85 -12.49 16.28
C PHE A 151 13.91 -13.54 15.67
N LEU A 152 12.73 -13.66 16.27
CA LEU A 152 11.62 -14.52 15.84
C LEU A 152 10.79 -13.85 14.74
#